data_AF-A0A2E9N160-F1
#
_entry.id   AF-A0A2E9N160-F1
#
_cell.length_a   1.000
_cell.length_b   1.000
_cell.length_c   1.000
_cell.angle_alpha   90.00
_cell.angle_beta   90.00
_cell.angle_gamma   90.00
#
_symmetry.space_group_name_H-M   'P 1'
#
loop_
_entity.id
_entity.type
_entity.pdbx_description
1 polymer ?
#
loop_
_entity_poly.entity_id
_entity_poly.type
_entity_poly.pdbx_seq_one_letter_code
_entity_poly.pdbx_strand_id
1 'polypeptide(L)'
;MKLAKLPLNYILRSLVLLTSGFVYAGERDISFSTKLLAIDANEGCAIIDVNNDGQLDVVAGRNWYAGPDFVPRALRPIEDRNGFIHSNGDFPYDVDADGWVDIIAQSFFQTEINWFRNPGPEVLKLGLL
;
A
#
# COMPACT_ATOMS: atom_id res chain seq x y z
N MET A 1 -50.91 68.99 15.82
CA MET A 1 -50.48 67.68 16.33
C MET A 1 -49.76 66.96 15.20
N LYS A 2 -48.42 66.84 15.29
CA LYS A 2 -47.54 66.38 14.20
C LYS A 2 -47.54 64.85 14.11
N LEU A 3 -47.69 64.31 12.90
CA LEU A 3 -47.44 62.90 12.57
C LEU A 3 -45.94 62.60 12.74
N ALA A 4 -45.61 61.69 13.66
CA ALA A 4 -44.25 61.22 13.89
C ALA A 4 -43.96 59.98 13.03
N LYS A 5 -42.78 59.99 12.40
CA LYS A 5 -42.22 58.97 11.51
C LYS A 5 -41.91 57.67 12.27
N LEU A 6 -42.24 56.52 11.68
CA LEU A 6 -41.88 55.18 12.17
C LEU A 6 -40.39 54.89 11.96
N PRO A 7 -39.72 54.14 12.87
CA PRO A 7 -38.53 53.39 12.54
C PRO A 7 -38.88 51.92 12.27
N LEU A 8 -38.71 51.55 11.01
CA LEU A 8 -38.76 50.21 10.43
C LEU A 8 -37.63 49.33 11.00
N ASN A 9 -37.86 48.69 12.15
CA ASN A 9 -36.87 47.78 12.77
C ASN A 9 -37.54 46.50 13.31
N TYR A 10 -38.19 45.74 12.44
CA TYR A 10 -38.46 44.32 12.69
C TYR A 10 -38.38 43.59 11.35
N ILE A 11 -37.32 42.79 11.21
CA ILE A 11 -37.12 41.56 10.41
C ILE A 11 -35.59 41.44 10.29
N LEU A 12 -34.96 41.14 11.44
CA LEU A 12 -33.56 40.74 11.46
C LEU A 12 -33.51 39.28 11.00
N ARG A 13 -33.18 39.12 9.72
CA ARG A 13 -32.20 38.15 9.21
C ARG A 13 -32.14 36.78 9.91
N SER A 14 -32.91 35.84 9.40
CA SER A 14 -32.53 34.43 9.41
C SER A 14 -32.95 33.78 8.10
N LEU A 15 -32.30 34.25 7.02
CA LEU A 15 -32.23 33.47 5.79
C LEU A 15 -31.07 32.48 5.97
N VAL A 16 -31.37 31.31 6.53
CA VAL A 16 -30.46 30.17 6.44
C VAL A 16 -30.50 29.72 4.99
N LEU A 17 -29.50 30.14 4.19
CA LEU A 17 -29.24 29.44 2.94
C LEU A 17 -28.71 28.05 3.32
N LEU A 18 -29.57 27.03 3.24
CA LEU A 18 -29.10 25.67 2.99
C LEU A 18 -28.48 25.69 1.59
N THR A 19 -27.19 25.96 1.51
CA THR A 19 -26.43 25.56 0.33
C THR A 19 -26.30 24.05 0.41
N SER A 20 -27.23 23.35 -0.24
CA SER A 20 -27.04 21.96 -0.64
C SER A 20 -25.82 21.93 -1.56
N GLY A 21 -24.63 21.78 -0.98
CA GLY A 21 -23.42 21.50 -1.72
C GLY A 21 -23.60 20.13 -2.33
N PHE A 22 -24.10 20.08 -3.57
CA PHE A 22 -23.89 18.90 -4.40
C PHE A 22 -22.39 18.81 -4.63
N VAL A 23 -21.72 17.98 -3.82
CA VAL A 23 -20.40 17.48 -4.19
C VAL A 23 -20.65 16.58 -5.39
N TYR A 24 -20.46 17.15 -6.59
CA TYR A 24 -20.22 16.33 -7.75
C TYR A 24 -18.93 15.58 -7.47
N ALA A 25 -19.04 14.33 -7.02
CA ALA A 25 -17.98 13.37 -7.19
C ALA A 25 -17.89 13.10 -8.69
N GLY A 26 -17.31 14.05 -9.44
CA GLY A 26 -16.82 13.77 -10.77
C GLY A 26 -15.90 12.57 -10.66
N GLU A 27 -16.09 11.60 -11.56
CA GLU A 27 -15.20 10.45 -11.66
C GLU A 27 -13.77 11.01 -11.72
N ARG A 28 -12.94 10.68 -10.72
CA ARG A 28 -11.56 11.16 -10.72
C ARG A 28 -10.93 10.65 -12.00
N ASP A 29 -10.39 11.53 -12.81
CA ASP A 29 -9.60 11.13 -13.97
C ASP A 29 -8.44 10.24 -13.47
N ILE A 30 -8.56 8.94 -13.69
CA ILE A 30 -7.55 7.96 -13.30
C ILE A 30 -6.43 8.08 -14.33
N SER A 31 -5.26 8.54 -13.88
CA SER A 31 -4.04 8.50 -14.68
C SER A 31 -3.12 7.41 -14.15
N PHE A 32 -2.48 6.70 -15.07
CA PHE A 32 -1.51 5.66 -14.76
C PHE A 32 -0.11 6.12 -15.13
N SER A 33 0.86 5.81 -14.29
CA SER A 33 2.28 5.94 -14.59
C SER A 33 2.97 4.61 -14.28
N THR A 34 4.10 4.36 -14.94
CA THR A 34 4.86 3.13 -14.76
C THR A 34 6.16 3.43 -14.02
N LYS A 35 6.57 2.50 -13.15
CA LYS A 35 7.88 2.49 -12.51
C LYS A 35 8.45 1.10 -12.63
N LEU A 36 9.63 0.99 -13.24
CA LEU A 36 10.36 -0.27 -13.32
C LEU A 36 10.94 -0.59 -11.94
N LEU A 37 10.56 -1.74 -11.37
CA LEU A 37 11.08 -2.22 -10.08
C LEU A 37 12.30 -3.13 -10.27
N ALA A 38 12.21 -4.09 -11.17
CA ALA A 38 13.30 -4.99 -11.52
C ALA A 38 13.13 -5.59 -12.92
N ILE A 39 14.23 -6.09 -13.47
CA ILE A 39 14.24 -7.00 -14.62
C ILE A 39 14.64 -8.36 -14.05
N ASP A 40 13.66 -9.22 -13.81
CA ASP A 40 13.84 -10.56 -13.21
C ASP A 40 12.83 -11.54 -13.84
N ALA A 41 13.11 -12.83 -13.80
CA ALA A 41 12.25 -13.91 -14.32
C ALA A 41 11.15 -14.33 -13.32
N ASN A 42 10.84 -13.45 -12.35
CA ASN A 42 9.90 -13.72 -11.29
C ASN A 42 8.45 -13.83 -11.80
N GLU A 43 7.71 -14.81 -11.28
CA GLU A 43 6.33 -15.10 -11.71
C GLU A 43 5.28 -14.60 -10.71
N GLY A 44 5.61 -14.55 -9.41
CA GLY A 44 4.70 -14.18 -8.33
C GLY A 44 4.96 -12.80 -7.74
N CYS A 45 3.95 -12.16 -7.15
CA CYS A 45 4.16 -10.98 -6.31
C CYS A 45 3.10 -10.88 -5.22
N ALA A 46 3.41 -10.11 -4.18
CA ALA A 46 2.48 -9.77 -3.12
C ALA A 46 2.58 -8.27 -2.76
N ILE A 47 1.52 -7.76 -2.14
CA ILE A 47 1.42 -6.39 -1.65
C ILE A 47 1.17 -6.45 -0.15
N ILE A 48 2.13 -5.96 0.65
CA ILE A 48 2.09 -5.98 2.11
C ILE A 48 2.84 -4.77 2.69
N ASP A 49 2.53 -4.39 3.93
CA ASP A 49 3.34 -3.47 4.71
C ASP A 49 4.43 -4.28 5.45
N VAL A 50 5.62 -4.43 4.86
CA VAL A 50 6.69 -5.30 5.37
C VAL A 50 7.29 -4.73 6.65
N ASN A 51 7.41 -3.40 6.70
CA ASN A 51 8.13 -2.67 7.74
C ASN A 51 7.21 -2.00 8.78
N ASN A 52 5.90 -2.22 8.69
CA ASN A 52 4.86 -1.64 9.55
C ASN A 52 4.90 -0.10 9.58
N ASP A 53 5.18 0.53 8.44
CA ASP A 53 5.23 1.99 8.31
C ASP A 53 3.91 2.61 7.82
N GLY A 54 2.90 1.79 7.54
CA GLY A 54 1.59 2.17 7.05
C GLY A 54 1.52 2.36 5.53
N GLN A 55 2.61 2.11 4.81
CA GLN A 55 2.65 2.14 3.35
C GLN A 55 2.72 0.73 2.79
N LEU A 56 2.08 0.52 1.65
CA LEU A 56 2.13 -0.76 0.97
C LEU A 56 3.42 -0.90 0.18
N ASP A 57 4.11 -2.01 0.41
CA ASP A 57 5.29 -2.45 -0.31
C ASP A 57 4.93 -3.49 -1.37
N VAL A 58 5.89 -3.78 -2.23
CA VAL A 58 5.81 -4.91 -3.17
C VAL A 58 6.80 -5.99 -2.75
N VAL A 59 6.39 -7.24 -2.71
CA VAL A 59 7.27 -8.41 -2.61
C VAL A 59 7.27 -9.12 -3.95
N ALA A 60 8.46 -9.35 -4.52
CA ALA A 60 8.60 -10.05 -5.79
C ALA A 60 10.02 -10.58 -5.99
N GLY A 61 10.12 -11.88 -6.24
CA GLY A 61 11.39 -12.52 -6.57
C GLY A 61 12.39 -12.41 -5.42
N ARG A 62 13.58 -11.88 -5.72
CA ARG A 62 14.69 -11.80 -4.75
C ARG A 62 14.56 -10.66 -3.75
N ASN A 63 13.60 -9.75 -3.96
CA ASN A 63 13.52 -8.50 -3.23
C ASN A 63 12.10 -8.20 -2.74
N TRP A 64 12.04 -7.31 -1.76
CA TRP A 64 10.87 -6.47 -1.51
C TRP A 64 11.21 -5.01 -1.81
N TYR A 65 10.21 -4.19 -2.10
CA TYR A 65 10.35 -2.83 -2.60
C TYR A 65 9.57 -1.88 -1.70
N ALA A 66 10.29 -1.17 -0.83
CA ALA A 66 9.70 -0.34 0.21
C ALA A 66 8.99 0.90 -0.38
N GLY A 67 7.70 1.05 -0.11
CA GLY A 67 6.90 2.20 -0.50
C GLY A 67 7.38 3.51 0.17
N PRO A 68 7.04 4.68 -0.41
CA PRO A 68 6.35 4.88 -1.69
C PRO A 68 7.35 4.92 -2.87
N ASP A 69 8.64 4.95 -2.56
CA ASP A 69 9.71 5.06 -3.56
C ASP A 69 10.15 3.70 -4.12
N PHE A 70 9.56 2.60 -3.64
CA PHE A 70 9.81 1.23 -4.06
C PHE A 70 11.31 0.90 -4.10
N VAL A 71 12.04 1.30 -3.06
CA VAL A 71 13.48 1.05 -2.93
C VAL A 71 13.70 -0.45 -2.69
N PRO A 72 14.49 -1.16 -3.53
CA PRO A 72 14.68 -2.60 -3.40
C PRO A 72 15.49 -2.96 -2.16
N ARG A 73 15.07 -4.02 -1.47
CA ARG A 73 15.72 -4.62 -0.32
C ARG A 73 15.71 -6.14 -0.48
N ALA A 74 16.79 -6.78 -0.06
CA ALA A 74 16.92 -8.23 -0.21
C ALA A 74 15.84 -8.96 0.61
N LEU A 75 15.30 -10.02 0.02
CA LEU A 75 14.35 -10.95 0.65
C LEU A 75 14.95 -12.36 0.70
N ARG A 76 15.37 -12.88 -0.45
CA ARG A 76 15.85 -14.26 -0.57
C ARG A 76 16.75 -14.45 -1.77
N PRO A 77 17.70 -15.40 -1.71
CA PRO A 77 18.30 -15.94 -2.91
C PRO A 77 17.27 -16.79 -3.65
N ILE A 78 17.30 -16.77 -4.98
CA ILE A 78 16.54 -17.68 -5.83
C ILE A 78 17.48 -18.23 -6.89
N GLU A 79 17.52 -19.56 -7.00
CA GLU A 79 18.27 -20.24 -8.05
C GLU A 79 17.59 -20.04 -9.40
N ASP A 80 18.40 -19.81 -10.43
CA ASP A 80 17.97 -19.89 -11.82
C ASP A 80 18.36 -21.26 -12.38
N ARG A 81 17.39 -21.96 -12.94
CA ARG A 81 17.58 -23.23 -13.63
C ARG A 81 17.17 -23.09 -15.08
N ASN A 82 18.13 -22.73 -15.93
CA ASN A 82 17.96 -22.57 -17.38
C ASN A 82 16.88 -21.54 -17.77
N GLY A 83 16.85 -20.39 -17.11
CA GLY A 83 15.89 -19.31 -17.35
C GLY A 83 14.58 -19.45 -16.56
N PHE A 84 14.48 -20.44 -15.67
CA PHE A 84 13.36 -20.60 -14.76
C PHE A 84 13.82 -20.36 -13.33
N ILE A 85 13.21 -19.38 -12.64
CA ILE A 85 13.51 -19.11 -11.24
C ILE A 85 12.42 -19.67 -10.33
N HIS A 86 12.82 -20.15 -9.16
CA HIS A 86 11.93 -20.76 -8.17
C HIS A 86 11.12 -19.70 -7.39
N SER A 87 10.19 -19.02 -8.09
CA SER A 87 9.41 -17.89 -7.55
C SER A 87 7.96 -17.88 -8.09
N ASN A 88 7.22 -18.96 -7.88
CA ASN A 88 5.89 -19.15 -8.48
C ASN A 88 4.75 -18.55 -7.63
N GLY A 89 5.07 -17.95 -6.49
CA GLY A 89 4.11 -17.26 -5.64
C GLY A 89 4.75 -16.73 -4.37
N ASP A 90 4.25 -15.57 -3.92
CA ASP A 90 4.58 -14.94 -2.64
C ASP A 90 3.27 -14.79 -1.86
N PHE A 91 3.20 -15.43 -0.70
CA PHE A 91 1.98 -15.53 0.10
C PHE A 91 2.22 -14.90 1.47
N PRO A 92 1.67 -13.71 1.71
CA PRO A 92 1.67 -13.07 3.01
C PRO A 92 0.95 -13.89 4.07
N TYR A 93 1.61 -14.16 5.18
CA TYR A 93 0.98 -14.78 6.33
C TYR A 93 1.82 -14.57 7.58
N ASP A 94 1.20 -14.24 8.72
CA ASP A 94 1.89 -14.24 10.02
C ASP A 94 1.93 -15.69 10.52
N VAL A 95 3.05 -16.39 10.26
CA VAL A 95 3.15 -17.85 10.46
C VAL A 95 3.31 -18.19 11.93
N ASP A 96 4.05 -17.38 12.68
CA ASP A 96 4.35 -17.62 14.08
C ASP A 96 3.54 -16.78 15.08
N ALA A 97 2.60 -15.98 14.57
CA ALA A 97 1.69 -15.12 15.34
C ALA A 97 2.42 -14.04 16.17
N ASP A 98 3.54 -13.54 15.67
CA ASP A 98 4.31 -12.47 16.32
C ASP A 98 3.86 -11.05 15.93
N GLY A 99 2.86 -10.96 15.04
CA GLY A 99 2.27 -9.70 14.58
C GLY A 99 3.02 -9.08 13.40
N TRP A 100 4.08 -9.72 12.90
CA TRP A 100 4.74 -9.34 11.66
C TRP A 100 4.31 -10.28 10.53
N VAL A 101 4.02 -9.70 9.37
CA VAL A 101 3.64 -10.48 8.20
C VAL A 101 4.90 -11.10 7.59
N ASP A 102 4.92 -12.42 7.52
CA ASP A 102 5.98 -13.19 6.86
C ASP A 102 5.65 -13.44 5.38
N ILE A 103 6.63 -14.01 4.66
CA ILE A 103 6.45 -14.47 3.28
C ILE A 103 6.61 -15.97 3.20
N ILE A 104 5.57 -16.63 2.70
CA ILE A 104 5.62 -18.03 2.27
C ILE A 104 5.83 -18.04 0.76
N ALA A 105 6.73 -18.88 0.26
CA ALA A 105 6.93 -19.04 -1.17
C ALA A 105 7.27 -20.46 -1.59
N GLN A 106 6.99 -20.73 -2.85
CA GLN A 106 7.12 -22.06 -3.42
C GLN A 106 7.69 -22.00 -4.84
N SER A 107 8.39 -23.08 -5.19
CA SER A 107 8.78 -23.40 -6.55
C SER A 107 7.82 -24.42 -7.15
N PHE A 108 7.54 -24.30 -8.44
CA PHE A 108 6.79 -25.30 -9.18
C PHE A 108 7.45 -26.68 -9.18
N PHE A 109 8.78 -26.74 -9.02
CA PHE A 109 9.57 -27.97 -9.12
C PHE A 109 10.18 -28.44 -7.79
N GLN A 110 10.37 -27.56 -6.82
CA GLN A 110 10.87 -27.98 -5.51
C GLN A 110 9.70 -28.52 -4.68
N THR A 111 9.99 -29.52 -3.84
CA THR A 111 9.00 -30.16 -2.97
C THR A 111 8.78 -29.40 -1.66
N GLU A 112 9.60 -28.40 -1.40
CA GLU A 112 9.61 -27.64 -0.15
C GLU A 112 8.74 -26.38 -0.29
N ILE A 113 8.12 -26.02 0.84
CA ILE A 113 7.52 -24.70 1.04
C ILE A 113 8.51 -23.90 1.87
N ASN A 114 8.90 -22.73 1.37
CA ASN A 114 9.85 -21.86 2.04
C ASN A 114 9.08 -20.83 2.87
N TRP A 115 9.53 -20.62 4.11
CA TRP A 115 9.03 -19.58 5.00
C TRP A 115 10.16 -18.60 5.29
N PHE A 116 9.95 -17.34 4.93
CA PHE A 116 10.83 -16.20 5.18
C PHE A 116 10.21 -15.37 6.29
N ARG A 117 10.65 -15.64 7.52
CA ARG A 117 10.17 -14.95 8.70
C ARG A 117 10.58 -13.49 8.68
N ASN A 118 9.65 -12.58 8.93
CA ASN A 118 9.93 -11.18 9.14
C ASN A 118 10.69 -11.01 10.46
N PRO A 119 11.90 -10.42 10.44
CA PRO A 119 12.73 -10.36 11.64
C PRO A 119 12.41 -9.14 12.52
N GLY A 120 11.40 -8.35 12.15
CA GLY A 120 11.00 -7.14 12.84
C GLY A 120 11.92 -5.95 12.58
N PRO A 121 11.69 -4.82 13.28
CA PRO A 121 12.13 -3.50 12.82
C PRO A 121 13.64 -3.29 12.96
N GLU A 122 14.28 -3.90 13.96
CA GLU A 122 15.72 -3.70 14.18
C GLU A 122 16.58 -4.39 13.13
N VAL A 123 16.15 -5.57 12.67
CA VAL A 123 16.87 -6.34 11.64
C VAL A 123 16.56 -5.80 10.24
N LEU A 124 15.32 -5.37 10.00
CA LEU A 124 14.92 -4.68 8.76
C LEU A 124 15.75 -3.42 8.46
N LYS A 125 16.15 -2.68 9.51
CA LYS A 125 17.05 -1.51 9.39
C LYS A 125 18.43 -1.88 8.84
N LEU A 126 18.88 -3.13 9.04
CA LEU A 126 20.12 -3.66 8.51
C LEU A 126 20.00 -4.10 7.04
N GLY A 127 18.79 -4.01 6.47
CA GLY A 127 18.51 -4.43 5.09
C GLY A 127 18.32 -5.94 4.95
N LEU A 128 17.99 -6.63 6.05
CA LEU A 128 17.76 -8.06 6.08
C LEU A 128 16.26 -8.33 6.24
N LEU A 129 15.73 -9.18 5.36
CA LEU A 129 14.58 -10.02 5.65
C LEU A 129 15.07 -11.47 5.75
#